data_AF-A0A965A6H3-F1
#
_entry.id   AF-A0A965A6H3-F1
#
_cell.length_a   1.000
_cell.length_b   1.000
_cell.length_c   1.000
_cell.angle_alpha   90.00
_cell.angle_beta   90.00
_cell.angle_gamma   90.00
#
_symmetry.space_group_name_H-M   'P 1'
#
loop_
_entity.id
_entity.type
_entity.pdbx_description
1 polymer ?
#
loop_
_entity_poly.entity_id
_entity_poly.type
_entity_poly.pdbx_seq_one_letter_code
_entity_poly.pdbx_strand_id
1 'polypeptide(L)' 'KTRHSVAFGEPESFVTNKKAAKVIEGAEQYVFEQKWAGPIRFDIVSVKLDKEIIIEHFEDAFY' A
#
# COMPACT_ATOMS: atom_id res chain seq x y z
N LYS A 1 -5.34 -10.04 7.11
CA LYS A 1 -5.83 -10.10 8.51
C LYS A 1 -6.93 -9.04 8.63
N THR A 2 -8.18 -9.44 8.44
CA THR A 2 -9.32 -8.49 8.40
C THR A 2 -9.80 -8.26 9.83
N ARG A 3 -9.83 -7.01 10.28
CA ARG A 3 -10.30 -6.63 11.61
C ARG A 3 -11.32 -5.50 11.47
N HIS A 4 -12.54 -5.78 11.93
CA HIS A 4 -13.59 -4.80 12.16
C HIS A 4 -13.14 -3.82 13.25
N SER A 5 -12.69 -2.63 12.88
CA SER A 5 -12.84 -1.44 13.73
C SER A 5 -12.55 -0.20 12.90
N VAL A 6 -13.55 0.67 12.80
CA VAL A 6 -13.53 1.95 12.08
C VAL A 6 -12.78 3.03 12.87
N ALA A 7 -11.86 2.63 13.76
CA ALA A 7 -11.21 3.50 14.74
C ALA A 7 -9.77 3.93 14.37
N PHE A 8 -9.29 3.59 13.17
CA PHE A 8 -7.86 3.61 12.85
C PHE A 8 -7.48 4.58 11.74
N GLY A 9 -7.94 5.83 11.85
CA GLY A 9 -7.44 6.96 11.05
C GLY A 9 -7.62 6.81 9.54
N GLU A 10 -7.25 7.86 8.82
CA GLU A 10 -7.24 7.86 7.36
C GLU A 10 -6.33 6.74 6.83
N PRO A 11 -6.66 6.06 5.72
CA PRO A 11 -5.90 4.93 5.19
C PRO A 11 -4.41 5.23 4.96
N GLU A 12 -4.09 6.49 4.64
CA GLU A 12 -2.72 7.01 4.54
C GLU A 12 -1.90 6.78 5.82
N SER A 13 -2.53 6.88 6.98
CA SER A 13 -1.87 6.65 8.29
C SER A 13 -1.65 5.17 8.61
N PHE A 14 -2.20 4.25 7.80
CA PHE A 14 -2.14 2.81 8.05
C PHE A 14 -0.85 2.17 7.50
N VAL A 15 -0.14 2.85 6.60
CA VAL A 15 1.21 2.46 6.15
C VAL A 15 2.24 3.12 7.05
N THR A 16 2.56 2.44 8.14
CA THR A 16 3.71 2.79 8.96
C THR A 16 4.99 2.63 8.14
N ASN A 17 6.03 3.42 8.39
CA ASN A 17 7.35 3.32 7.74
C ASN A 17 7.90 1.88 7.67
N LYS A 18 7.61 1.03 8.68
CA LYS A 18 8.00 -0.39 8.68
C LYS A 18 7.30 -1.24 7.61
N LYS A 19 6.04 -0.93 7.27
CA LYS A 19 5.31 -1.63 6.20
C LYS A 19 5.82 -1.18 4.83
N ALA A 20 6.04 0.12 4.64
CA ALA A 20 6.65 0.65 3.42
C ALA A 20 8.01 0.00 3.15
N ALA A 21 8.90 -0.07 4.15
CA ALA A 21 10.21 -0.71 4.02
C ALA A 21 10.15 -2.16 3.52
N LYS A 22 9.19 -2.95 4.01
CA LYS A 22 9.01 -4.34 3.55
C LYS A 22 8.48 -4.46 2.12
N VAL A 23 7.63 -3.52 1.72
CA VAL A 23 7.12 -3.47 0.34
C VAL A 23 8.25 -3.10 -0.61
N ILE A 24 9.07 -2.12 -0.23
CA ILE A 24 10.26 -1.70 -0.98
C ILE A 24 11.23 -2.88 -1.13
N GLU A 25 11.60 -3.57 -0.04
CA GLU A 25 12.51 -4.72 -0.09
C GLU A 25 12.01 -5.83 -1.03
N GLY A 26 10.71 -6.15 -0.98
CA GLY A 26 10.12 -7.13 -1.89
C GLY A 26 10.11 -6.66 -3.35
N ALA A 27 9.85 -5.38 -3.57
CA ALA A 27 9.85 -4.79 -4.91
C ALA A 27 11.26 -4.69 -5.50
N GLU A 28 12.28 -4.37 -4.70
CA GLU A 28 13.69 -4.35 -5.12
C GLU A 28 14.11 -5.71 -5.68
N GLN A 29 13.79 -6.80 -4.97
CA GLN A 29 14.09 -8.16 -5.43
C GLN A 29 13.37 -8.49 -6.74
N TYR A 30 12.08 -8.12 -6.84
CA TYR A 30 11.30 -8.35 -8.06
C TYR A 30 11.88 -7.59 -9.26
N VAL A 31 12.23 -6.31 -9.07
CA VAL A 31 12.84 -5.46 -10.10
C VAL A 31 14.18 -6.03 -10.56
N PHE A 32 14.99 -6.52 -9.61
CA PHE A 32 16.27 -7.15 -9.90
C PHE A 32 16.11 -8.43 -10.74
N GLU A 33 15.18 -9.31 -10.37
CA GLU A 33 14.88 -10.55 -11.09
C GLU A 33 14.34 -10.28 -12.51
N GLN A 34 13.45 -9.29 -12.64
CA GLN A 34 12.84 -8.93 -13.92
C GLN A 34 13.73 -8.03 -14.79
N LYS A 35 14.90 -7.58 -14.27
CA LYS A 35 15.78 -6.59 -14.93
C LYS A 35 15.02 -5.35 -15.39
N TRP A 36 14.08 -4.89 -14.56
CA TRP A 36 13.27 -3.73 -14.87
C TRP A 36 14.08 -2.45 -14.73
N ALA A 37 14.16 -1.65 -15.79
CA ALA A 37 14.88 -0.37 -15.83
C ALA A 37 13.96 0.86 -15.98
N GLY A 38 12.65 0.63 -15.96
CA GLY A 38 11.64 1.68 -16.07
C GLY A 38 11.32 2.35 -14.73
N PRO A 39 10.51 3.41 -14.73
CA PRO A 39 10.01 4.01 -13.50
C PRO A 39 9.20 3.00 -12.69
N ILE A 40 9.24 3.15 -11.36
CA ILE A 40 8.49 2.34 -10.40
C ILE A 40 7.57 3.28 -9.64
N ARG A 41 6.32 2.86 -9.40
CA ARG A 41 5.33 3.59 -8.61
C ARG A 41 4.71 2.64 -7.58
N PHE A 42 4.53 3.14 -6.36
CA PHE A 42 3.85 2.42 -5.28
C PHE A 42 2.52 3.09 -4.99
N ASP A 43 1.43 2.37 -5.26
CA ASP A 43 0.08 2.83 -4.97
C ASP A 43 -0.50 2.09 -3.76
N ILE A 44 -1.34 2.77 -2.98
CA ILE A 44 -2.13 2.16 -1.92
C ILE A 44 -3.59 2.15 -2.36
N VAL A 45 -4.22 0.97 -2.31
CA VAL A 45 -5.68 0.85 -2.45
C VAL A 45 -6.26 0.48 -1.08
N SER A 46 -7.06 1.38 -0.53
CA SER A 46 -7.86 1.17 0.66
C SER A 46 -9.23 0.62 0.28
N VAL A 47 -9.62 -0.49 0.88
CA VAL A 47 -10.96 -1.07 0.72
C VAL A 47 -11.60 -1.17 2.08
N LYS A 48 -12.65 -0.38 2.28
CA LYS A 48 -13.47 -0.38 3.50
C LYS A 48 -14.78 -1.10 3.21
N LEU A 49 -14.94 -2.25 3.84
CA LEU A 49 -16.13 -3.09 3.76
C LEU A 49 -16.99 -2.85 5.02
N ASP A 50 -17.92 -1.89 4.93
CA ASP A 50 -18.93 -1.65 5.96
C ASP A 50 -20.33 -1.84 5.34
N LYS A 51 -21.35 -1.08 5.76
CA LYS A 51 -22.68 -1.07 5.10
C LYS A 51 -22.62 -0.72 3.61
N GLU A 52 -21.65 0.10 3.23
CA GLU A 52 -21.30 0.42 1.85
C GLU A 52 -19.83 0.07 1.61
N ILE A 53 -19.52 -0.39 0.40
CA ILE A 53 -18.15 -0.67 -0.04
C ILE A 53 -17.54 0.65 -0.48
N ILE A 54 -16.53 1.13 0.26
CA ILE A 54 -15.77 2.33 -0.09
C ILE A 54 -14.38 1.89 -0.56
N ILE A 55 -14.00 2.31 -1.75
CA ILE A 55 -12.69 2.06 -2.35
C ILE A 55 -12.01 3.41 -2.55
N GLU A 56 -10.82 3.56 -1.97
CA GLU A 56 -9.99 4.75 -2.12
C GLU A 56 -8.63 4.33 -2.68
N HIS A 57 -8.17 5.02 -3.71
CA HIS A 57 -6.90 4.77 -4.37
C HIS A 57 -6.01 5.98 -4.17
N PHE A 58 -4.87 5.76 -3.51
CA PHE A 58 -3.83 6.74 -3.27
C PHE A 58 -2.68 6.41 -4.22
N GLU A 59 -2.49 7.26 -5.22
CA GLU A 59 -1.34 7.19 -6.13
C GLU A 59 -0.10 7.79 -5.47
N ASP A 60 1.09 7.30 -5.86
CA ASP A 60 2.38 7.81 -5.37
C ASP A 60 2.48 7.83 -3.83
N ALA A 61 2.04 6.73 -3.23
CA ALA A 61 1.86 6.64 -1.79
C ALA A 61 3.16 6.74 -0.97
N PHE A 62 4.31 6.41 -1.56
CA PHE A 62 5.63 6.56 -0.94
C PHE A 62 6.77 6.47 -1.97
N TYR A 63 7.90 7.10 -1.65
CA TYR A 63 9.18 7.08 -2.39
C TYR A 63 10.25 6.30 -1.61
#